data_AF-A0A2U1RK87-F1
#
_entry.id   AF-A0A2U1RK87-F1
#
_cell.length_a   1.000
_cell.length_b   1.000
_cell.length_c   1.000
_cell.angle_alpha   90.00
_cell.angle_beta   90.00
_cell.angle_gamma   90.00
#
_symmetry.space_group_name_H-M   'P 1'
#
loop_
_entity.id
_entity.type
_entity.pdbx_description
1 polymer ?
#
loop_
_entity_poly.entity_id
_entity_poly.type
_entity_poly.pdbx_seq_one_letter_code
_entity_poly.pdbx_strand_id
1 'polypeptide(L)'
;MGQGEAKRLQSFGGKEPKEATLFSNGESMKQRHPSRLLLSEVPGSQRQRLELFALVNLGLVQSLASGLLSPTEAVECFYHADNCLFVRKTLRKKEADAVMSRGTQLPDLFECLPAEEARREFYHELETIRALCLKLLGQKRSPAVTDRAVA
;
A
#
# COMPACT_ATOMS: atom_id res chain seq x y z
N MET A 1 -18.60 -7.65 74.56
CA MET A 1 -17.15 -7.73 74.87
C MET A 1 -16.44 -7.49 73.55
N GLY A 2 -15.73 -6.41 73.25
CA GLY A 2 -15.11 -5.39 74.08
C GLY A 2 -13.67 -5.23 73.58
N GLN A 3 -13.35 -4.05 73.03
CA GLN A 3 -12.01 -3.45 72.95
C GLN A 3 -11.00 -4.18 72.02
N GLY A 4 -10.02 -3.55 71.37
CA GLY A 4 -9.53 -2.17 71.41
C GLY A 4 -8.15 -2.14 70.72
N GLU A 5 -8.01 -1.20 69.78
CA GLU A 5 -6.84 -0.37 69.44
C GLU A 5 -5.37 -0.84 69.56
N ALA A 6 -4.70 -0.72 68.40
CA ALA A 6 -3.53 0.15 68.11
C ALA A 6 -2.18 -0.01 68.86
N LYS A 7 -1.11 -0.05 68.05
CA LYS A 7 0.18 0.72 68.14
C LYS A 7 1.09 0.23 67.01
N ARG A 8 1.37 0.98 65.94
CA ARG A 8 2.24 2.17 65.78
C ARG A 8 3.67 1.94 66.30
N LEU A 9 4.60 1.72 65.37
CA LEU A 9 6.00 2.15 65.48
C LEU A 9 6.38 2.95 64.23
N GLN A 10 7.10 4.02 64.47
CA GLN A 10 7.41 5.12 63.56
C GLN A 10 8.78 4.93 62.90
N SER A 11 8.89 5.44 61.66
CA SER A 11 9.94 6.34 61.12
C SER A 11 11.42 5.92 61.18
N PHE A 12 12.14 6.02 60.05
CA PHE A 12 13.24 7.00 59.85
C PHE A 12 13.76 7.02 58.40
N GLY A 13 13.61 8.18 57.76
CA GLY A 13 14.54 8.89 56.85
C GLY A 13 15.33 8.15 55.76
N GLY A 14 15.18 8.61 54.52
CA GLY A 14 16.19 8.38 53.47
C GLY A 14 15.80 8.83 52.07
N LYS A 15 15.97 10.13 51.80
CA LYS A 15 16.30 10.79 50.50
C LYS A 15 15.63 10.31 49.20
N GLU A 16 14.92 11.22 48.55
CA GLU A 16 14.72 11.19 47.10
C GLU A 16 16.02 10.99 46.33
N PRO A 17 15.94 10.34 45.16
CA PRO A 17 16.57 10.88 43.97
C PRO A 17 15.55 11.12 42.85
N LYS A 18 15.80 12.24 42.18
CA LYS A 18 15.14 12.72 40.97
C LYS A 18 15.52 11.86 39.75
N GLU A 19 14.70 12.03 38.73
CA GLU A 19 14.89 11.66 37.31
C GLU A 19 14.71 10.19 36.93
N ALA A 20 13.68 9.94 36.13
CA ALA A 20 13.92 9.68 34.71
C ALA A 20 12.62 9.84 33.92
N THR A 21 12.57 10.91 33.14
CA THR A 21 11.64 11.14 32.04
C THR A 21 11.71 9.96 31.07
N LEU A 22 10.83 8.98 31.20
CA LEU A 22 10.58 8.02 30.13
C LEU A 22 9.60 8.67 29.16
N PHE A 23 10.17 9.39 28.19
CA PHE A 23 9.54 9.63 26.92
C PHE A 23 8.97 8.30 26.42
N SER A 24 7.65 8.17 26.47
CA SER A 24 6.94 7.19 25.68
C SER A 24 7.06 7.65 24.23
N ASN A 25 8.24 7.42 23.64
CA ASN A 25 8.43 7.55 22.22
C ASN A 25 7.50 6.53 21.57
N GLY A 26 6.40 7.06 21.05
CA GLY A 26 5.58 6.39 20.07
C GLY A 26 6.44 6.12 18.84
N GLU A 27 7.21 5.04 18.88
CA GLU A 27 7.62 4.34 17.68
C GLU A 27 6.38 3.61 17.19
N SER A 28 5.53 4.38 16.50
CA SER A 28 4.62 3.84 15.50
C SER A 28 5.43 2.82 14.72
N MET A 29 5.03 1.54 14.79
CA MET A 29 5.52 0.51 13.88
C MET A 29 5.25 1.02 12.47
N LYS A 30 6.22 1.75 11.92
CA LYS A 30 6.31 2.05 10.50
C LYS A 30 6.62 0.72 9.88
N GLN A 31 5.58 -0.08 9.66
CA GLN A 31 5.63 -1.13 8.68
C GLN A 31 6.13 -0.46 7.41
N ARG A 32 7.39 -0.72 7.08
CA ARG A 32 7.98 -0.25 5.84
C ARG A 32 7.29 -1.07 4.76
N HIS A 33 6.19 -0.54 4.22
CA HIS A 33 5.49 -1.16 3.11
C HIS A 33 6.51 -1.34 1.96
N PRO A 34 6.88 -2.59 1.62
CA PRO A 34 8.02 -2.87 0.72
C PRO A 34 7.85 -2.24 -0.67
N SER A 35 6.61 -1.98 -1.07
CA SER A 35 6.26 -1.42 -2.39
C SER A 35 6.62 0.05 -2.56
N ARG A 36 6.57 0.85 -1.50
CA ARG A 36 6.99 2.27 -1.55
C ARG A 36 8.46 2.37 -1.94
N LEU A 37 9.26 1.41 -1.48
CA LEU A 37 10.68 1.28 -1.83
C LEU A 37 10.83 0.89 -3.31
N LEU A 38 10.08 -0.11 -3.79
CA LEU A 38 10.19 -0.59 -5.18
C LEU A 38 10.03 0.49 -6.26
N LEU A 39 9.14 1.46 -6.09
CA LEU A 39 8.93 2.51 -7.11
C LEU A 39 9.85 3.72 -6.95
N SER A 40 10.40 3.94 -5.75
CA SER A 40 11.25 5.11 -5.45
C SER A 40 12.74 4.81 -5.59
N GLU A 41 13.15 3.56 -5.38
CA GLU A 41 14.54 3.11 -5.43
C GLU A 41 15.05 2.85 -6.85
N VAL A 42 14.18 2.87 -7.87
CA VAL A 42 14.61 2.60 -9.24
C VAL A 42 15.13 3.90 -9.90
N PRO A 43 16.47 4.04 -10.07
CA PRO A 43 17.01 5.07 -10.92
C PRO A 43 16.55 4.80 -12.35
N GLY A 44 15.94 5.78 -12.98
CA GLY A 44 15.42 5.61 -14.33
C GLY A 44 14.59 6.80 -14.79
N SER A 45 14.39 6.85 -16.10
CA SER A 45 13.48 7.79 -16.74
C SER A 45 12.04 7.58 -16.25
N GLN A 46 11.21 8.62 -16.35
CA GLN A 46 9.77 8.53 -16.03
C GLN A 46 9.08 7.39 -16.79
N ARG A 47 9.53 7.09 -18.01
CA ARG A 47 9.04 5.97 -18.81
C ARG A 47 9.31 4.62 -18.14
N GLN A 48 10.54 4.38 -17.72
CA GLN A 48 10.91 3.12 -17.05
C GLN A 48 10.14 2.92 -15.74
N ARG A 49 9.92 4.00 -14.97
CA ARG A 49 9.08 3.93 -13.77
C ARG A 49 7.63 3.59 -14.07
N LEU A 50 7.07 4.13 -15.15
CA LEU A 50 5.72 3.78 -15.61
C LEU A 50 5.62 2.34 -16.09
N GLU A 51 6.62 1.87 -16.83
CA GLU A 51 6.68 0.48 -17.31
C GLU A 51 6.78 -0.48 -16.13
N LEU A 52 7.66 -0.22 -15.17
CA LEU A 52 7.77 -1.02 -13.93
C LEU A 52 6.47 -0.99 -13.14
N PHE A 53 5.87 0.19 -12.93
CA PHE A 53 4.58 0.32 -12.26
C PHE A 53 3.51 -0.55 -12.94
N ALA A 54 3.41 -0.49 -14.27
CA ALA A 54 2.44 -1.28 -15.01
C ALA A 54 2.70 -2.79 -14.87
N LEU A 55 3.97 -3.23 -14.95
CA LEU A 55 4.35 -4.63 -14.80
C LEU A 55 4.06 -5.17 -13.39
N VAL A 56 4.37 -4.40 -12.34
CA VAL A 56 4.05 -4.77 -10.96
C VAL A 56 2.53 -4.95 -10.79
N ASN A 57 1.73 -4.03 -11.30
CA ASN A 57 0.27 -4.14 -11.23
C ASN A 57 -0.29 -5.32 -12.04
N LEU A 58 0.30 -5.66 -13.19
CA LEU A 58 -0.06 -6.88 -13.93
C LEU A 58 0.23 -8.14 -13.11
N GLY A 59 1.37 -8.17 -12.39
CA GLY A 59 1.68 -9.25 -11.45
C GLY A 59 0.68 -9.34 -10.29
N LEU A 60 0.33 -8.19 -9.69
CA LEU A 60 -0.67 -8.14 -8.61
C LEU A 60 -2.04 -8.60 -9.09
N VAL A 61 -2.50 -8.15 -10.26
CA VAL A 61 -3.76 -8.60 -10.87
C VAL A 61 -3.76 -10.12 -11.07
N GLN A 62 -2.66 -10.68 -11.56
CA GLN A 62 -2.56 -12.13 -11.74
C GLN A 62 -2.62 -12.88 -10.40
N SER A 63 -1.93 -12.39 -9.38
CA SER A 63 -1.95 -12.99 -8.03
C SER A 63 -3.32 -12.88 -7.36
N LEU A 64 -4.02 -11.77 -7.56
CA LEU A 64 -5.40 -11.55 -7.09
C LEU A 64 -6.37 -12.50 -7.80
N ALA A 65 -6.26 -12.64 -9.12
CA ALA A 65 -7.13 -13.51 -9.90
C ALA A 65 -6.95 -15.00 -9.56
N SER A 66 -5.73 -15.41 -9.19
CA SER A 66 -5.44 -16.79 -8.77
C SER A 66 -5.72 -17.07 -7.28
N GLY A 67 -6.06 -16.04 -6.50
CA GLY A 67 -6.25 -16.16 -5.05
C GLY A 67 -4.96 -16.33 -4.25
N LEU A 68 -3.78 -16.12 -4.88
CA LEU A 68 -2.48 -16.13 -4.18
C LEU A 68 -2.30 -14.90 -3.29
N LEU A 69 -2.97 -13.81 -3.64
CA LEU A 69 -3.01 -12.57 -2.89
C LEU A 69 -4.47 -12.19 -2.67
N SER A 70 -4.85 -11.90 -1.43
CA SER A 70 -6.18 -11.38 -1.12
C SER A 70 -6.29 -9.87 -1.43
N PRO A 71 -7.51 -9.34 -1.62
CA PRO A 71 -7.72 -7.90 -1.80
C PRO A 71 -7.12 -7.06 -0.67
N THR A 72 -7.30 -7.49 0.58
CA THR A 72 -6.78 -6.79 1.77
C THR A 72 -5.26 -6.76 1.77
N GLU A 73 -4.61 -7.91 1.54
CA GLU A 73 -3.14 -7.96 1.43
C GLU A 73 -2.63 -7.09 0.28
N ALA A 74 -3.34 -7.01 -0.85
CA ALA A 74 -2.97 -6.14 -1.97
C ALA A 74 -2.99 -4.65 -1.59
N VAL A 75 -3.96 -4.23 -0.78
CA VAL A 75 -4.00 -2.86 -0.23
C VAL A 75 -2.86 -2.62 0.73
N GLU A 76 -2.65 -3.51 1.70
CA GLU A 76 -1.58 -3.38 2.69
C GLU A 76 -0.20 -3.39 2.05
N CYS A 77 0.02 -4.23 1.04
CA CYS A 77 1.31 -4.37 0.41
C CYS A 77 1.58 -3.32 -0.67
N PHE A 78 0.57 -2.83 -1.41
CA PHE A 78 0.80 -1.98 -2.59
C PHE A 78 -0.20 -0.84 -2.76
N TYR A 79 -1.51 -1.07 -2.64
CA TYR A 79 -2.51 -0.03 -2.92
C TYR A 79 -2.74 0.96 -1.76
N HIS A 80 -1.94 0.95 -0.70
CA HIS A 80 -2.09 1.86 0.43
C HIS A 80 -1.92 3.35 0.05
N ALA A 81 -2.41 4.23 0.94
CA ALA A 81 -2.50 5.68 0.72
C ALA A 81 -1.17 6.35 0.35
N ASP A 82 -0.05 5.95 1.00
CA ASP A 82 1.27 6.47 0.68
C ASP A 82 1.68 6.24 -0.78
N ASN A 83 1.40 5.04 -1.31
CA ASN A 83 1.72 4.73 -2.70
C ASN A 83 0.78 5.44 -3.66
N CYS A 84 -0.50 5.60 -3.30
CA CYS A 84 -1.44 6.40 -4.08
C CYS A 84 -0.91 7.84 -4.24
N LEU A 85 -0.48 8.44 -3.13
CA LEU A 85 0.09 9.78 -3.13
C LEU A 85 1.39 9.87 -3.94
N PHE A 86 2.27 8.88 -3.80
CA PHE A 86 3.51 8.79 -4.56
C PHE A 86 3.24 8.72 -6.07
N VAL A 87 2.37 7.81 -6.51
CA VAL A 87 2.02 7.62 -7.93
C VAL A 87 1.45 8.90 -8.51
N ARG A 88 0.53 9.56 -7.80
CA ARG A 88 -0.07 10.82 -8.21
C ARG A 88 0.96 11.94 -8.39
N LYS A 89 1.89 12.10 -7.44
CA LYS A 89 2.91 13.16 -7.46
C LYS A 89 4.04 12.90 -8.46
N THR A 90 4.46 11.63 -8.58
CA THR A 90 5.68 11.24 -9.30
C THR A 90 5.39 10.78 -10.73
N LEU A 91 4.39 9.92 -10.94
CA LEU A 91 4.12 9.34 -12.27
C LEU A 91 3.27 10.28 -13.12
N ARG A 92 2.37 11.05 -12.51
CA ARG A 92 1.54 12.10 -13.14
C ARG A 92 0.77 11.63 -14.39
N LYS A 93 0.31 10.38 -14.38
CA LYS A 93 -0.51 9.78 -15.44
C LYS A 93 -1.89 9.45 -14.89
N LYS A 94 -2.93 9.86 -15.62
CA LYS A 94 -4.33 9.60 -15.24
C LYS A 94 -4.61 8.10 -15.13
N GLU A 95 -4.05 7.31 -16.06
CA GLU A 95 -4.17 5.86 -16.02
C GLU A 95 -3.54 5.25 -14.77
N ALA A 96 -2.39 5.76 -14.31
CA ALA A 96 -1.73 5.24 -13.11
C ALA A 96 -2.49 5.61 -11.82
N ASP A 97 -3.04 6.82 -11.76
CA ASP A 97 -3.92 7.24 -10.64
C ASP A 97 -5.20 6.40 -10.61
N ALA A 98 -5.79 6.08 -11.78
CA ALA A 98 -6.95 5.22 -11.88
C ALA A 98 -6.66 3.77 -11.43
N VAL A 99 -5.48 3.22 -11.77
CA VAL A 99 -5.04 1.90 -11.27
C VAL A 99 -5.00 1.89 -9.75
N MET A 100 -4.35 2.89 -9.13
CA MET A 100 -4.26 2.97 -7.68
C MET A 100 -5.63 3.11 -7.02
N SER A 101 -6.47 4.01 -7.55
CA SER A 101 -7.79 4.27 -6.99
C SER A 101 -8.74 3.09 -7.10
N ARG A 102 -8.58 2.22 -8.11
CA ARG A 102 -9.35 0.97 -8.24
C ARG A 102 -8.81 -0.13 -7.33
N GLY A 103 -7.49 -0.22 -7.17
CA GLY A 103 -6.87 -1.19 -6.27
C GLY A 103 -7.25 -0.97 -4.79
N THR A 104 -7.38 0.29 -4.35
CA THR A 104 -7.75 0.61 -2.96
C THR A 104 -9.12 0.12 -2.54
N GLN A 105 -10.06 0.03 -3.48
CA GLN A 105 -11.48 -0.26 -3.23
C GLN A 105 -11.81 -1.76 -3.38
N LEU A 106 -10.83 -2.60 -3.76
CA LEU A 106 -11.05 -4.04 -3.94
C LEU A 106 -11.58 -4.76 -2.68
N PRO A 107 -11.09 -4.47 -1.46
CA PRO A 107 -11.66 -5.06 -0.25
C PRO A 107 -13.10 -4.63 -0.02
N ASP A 108 -13.41 -3.35 -0.29
CA ASP A 108 -14.72 -2.75 -0.05
C ASP A 108 -15.83 -3.47 -0.84
N LEU A 109 -15.52 -4.06 -1.99
CA LEU A 109 -16.46 -4.85 -2.78
C LEU A 109 -17.06 -6.01 -1.97
N PHE A 110 -16.26 -6.67 -1.14
CA PHE A 110 -16.69 -7.83 -0.34
C PHE A 110 -17.38 -7.43 0.97
N GLU A 111 -17.20 -6.20 1.41
CA GLU A 111 -17.90 -5.63 2.57
C GLU A 111 -19.27 -5.06 2.17
N CYS A 112 -19.38 -4.52 0.94
CA CYS A 112 -20.56 -3.78 0.50
C CYS A 112 -21.54 -4.59 -0.37
N LEU A 113 -21.11 -5.71 -0.96
CA LEU A 113 -21.91 -6.48 -1.92
C LEU A 113 -22.12 -7.93 -1.47
N PRO A 114 -23.23 -8.58 -1.88
CA PRO A 114 -23.39 -10.02 -1.75
C PRO A 114 -22.26 -10.79 -2.44
N ALA A 115 -21.90 -11.96 -1.92
CA ALA A 115 -20.71 -12.71 -2.35
C ALA A 115 -20.57 -12.92 -3.87
N GLU A 116 -21.64 -13.30 -4.56
CA GLU A 116 -21.61 -13.51 -6.02
C GLU A 116 -21.44 -12.20 -6.81
N GLU A 117 -22.06 -11.12 -6.33
CA GLU A 117 -21.91 -9.80 -6.95
C GLU A 117 -20.51 -9.23 -6.69
N ALA A 118 -20.02 -9.33 -5.46
CA ALA A 118 -18.67 -8.95 -5.08
C ALA A 118 -17.63 -9.64 -5.95
N ARG A 119 -17.77 -10.96 -6.17
CA ARG A 119 -16.86 -11.73 -7.05
C ARG A 119 -16.91 -11.23 -8.49
N ARG A 120 -18.09 -10.96 -9.04
CA ARG A 120 -18.23 -10.45 -10.41
C ARG A 120 -17.57 -9.08 -10.55
N GLU A 121 -17.88 -8.15 -9.65
CA GLU A 121 -17.29 -6.80 -9.68
C GLU A 121 -15.79 -6.85 -9.45
N PHE A 122 -15.31 -7.74 -8.58
CA PHE A 122 -13.88 -7.96 -8.35
C PHE A 122 -13.15 -8.32 -9.64
N TYR A 123 -13.61 -9.33 -10.38
CA TYR A 123 -12.98 -9.70 -11.65
C TYR A 123 -13.12 -8.61 -12.73
N HIS A 124 -14.21 -7.86 -12.74
CA HIS A 124 -14.37 -6.71 -13.62
C HIS A 124 -13.35 -5.59 -13.32
N GLU A 125 -13.13 -5.29 -12.04
CA GLU A 125 -12.12 -4.33 -11.60
C GLU A 125 -10.71 -4.80 -11.95
N LEU A 126 -10.39 -6.08 -11.75
CA LEU A 126 -9.11 -6.66 -12.15
C LEU A 126 -8.85 -6.53 -13.66
N GLU A 127 -9.85 -6.82 -14.49
CA GLU A 127 -9.73 -6.68 -15.94
C GLU A 127 -9.57 -5.20 -16.36
N THR A 128 -10.26 -4.29 -15.67
CA THR A 128 -10.10 -2.85 -15.90
C THR A 128 -8.70 -2.37 -15.53
N ILE A 129 -8.15 -2.81 -14.40
CA ILE A 129 -6.77 -2.51 -13.99
C ILE A 129 -5.80 -3.06 -15.04
N ARG A 130 -6.00 -4.30 -15.50
CA ARG A 130 -5.19 -4.94 -16.56
C ARG A 130 -5.17 -4.08 -17.83
N ALA A 131 -6.34 -3.63 -18.28
CA ALA A 131 -6.46 -2.79 -19.47
C ALA A 131 -5.73 -1.44 -19.31
N LEU A 132 -5.82 -0.80 -18.14
CA LEU A 132 -5.09 0.44 -17.84
C LEU A 132 -3.57 0.22 -17.86
N CYS A 133 -3.08 -0.88 -17.30
CA CYS A 133 -1.66 -1.25 -17.33
C CYS A 133 -1.17 -1.47 -18.76
N LEU A 134 -1.93 -2.20 -19.59
CA LEU A 134 -1.59 -2.39 -21.00
C LEU A 134 -1.59 -1.07 -21.77
N LYS A 135 -2.50 -0.15 -21.45
CA LYS A 135 -2.49 1.21 -22.03
C LYS A 135 -1.23 1.98 -21.64
N LEU A 136 -0.79 1.90 -20.39
CA LEU A 136 0.46 2.52 -19.92
C LEU A 136 1.69 1.98 -20.68
N LEU A 137 1.73 0.68 -20.95
CA LEU A 137 2.80 0.04 -21.74
C LEU A 137 2.70 0.36 -23.24
N GLY A 138 1.48 0.46 -23.77
CA GLY A 138 1.19 0.69 -25.19
C GLY A 138 1.39 2.13 -25.68
N GLN A 139 1.50 3.11 -24.78
CA GLN A 139 1.63 4.54 -25.12
C GLN A 139 2.89 4.90 -25.96
N LYS A 140 3.78 3.95 -26.30
CA LYS A 140 4.94 4.17 -27.19
C LYS A 140 5.32 2.96 -28.07
N ARG A 141 4.38 2.42 -28.86
CA ARG A 141 4.75 1.95 -30.21
C ARG A 141 4.43 3.07 -31.19
N SER A 142 5.32 4.05 -31.31
CA SER A 142 5.36 4.85 -32.54
C SER A 142 5.68 3.89 -33.69
N PRO A 143 4.89 3.85 -34.77
CA PRO A 143 5.30 3.16 -35.99
C PRO A 143 6.43 3.98 -36.61
N ALA A 144 7.65 3.80 -36.11
CA ALA A 144 8.84 4.35 -36.70
C ALA A 144 9.72 3.16 -37.08
N VAL A 145 10.01 3.08 -38.38
CA VAL A 145 10.91 2.13 -39.06
C VAL A 145 10.24 0.85 -39.58
N THR A 146 9.40 0.99 -40.61
CA THR A 146 9.26 0.00 -41.70
C THR A 146 9.17 0.69 -43.07
N ASP A 147 10.02 1.69 -43.32
CA ASP A 147 10.05 2.37 -44.64
C ASP A 147 11.46 2.77 -45.11
N ARG A 148 12.46 1.93 -44.78
CA ARG A 148 13.81 2.03 -45.35
C ARG A 148 14.41 0.66 -45.59
N ALA A 149 13.81 -0.09 -46.51
CA ALA A 149 14.45 -1.24 -47.14
C ALA A 149 13.72 -1.61 -48.44
N VAL A 150 13.54 -0.64 -49.35
CA VAL A 150 13.36 -0.93 -50.78
C VAL A 150 14.12 0.16 -51.53
N ALA A 151 15.40 -0.12 -51.78
CA ALA A 151 16.23 0.53 -52.78
C ALA A 151 16.94 -0.58 -53.55
#